data_AF-A0A9E6V2I9-F1
#
_entry.id   AF-A0A9E6V2I9-F1
#
_cell.length_a   1.000
_cell.length_b   1.000
_cell.length_c   1.000
_cell.angle_alpha   90.00
_cell.angle_beta   90.00
_cell.angle_gamma   90.00
#
_symmetry.space_group_name_H-M   'P 1'
#
loop_
_entity.id
_entity.type
_entity.pdbx_description
1 polymer ?
#
loop_
_entity_poly.entity_id
_entity_poly.type
_entity_poly.pdbx_seq_one_letter_code
_entity_poly.pdbx_strand_id
1 'polypeptide(L)'
;MGKGILDFVAISLPEKKPGIVHPLELGVSFTNKTSLFLFFKDLVPQLVAPDGQILKRKEPDNKGNSWKLITPGLPVGIVLKGKISWHDTSLQLEIPTYSYHSESPPIATENSWKFDDLRPGIYKLKFICDILVRDNSFCNSQINLLSESEEIVTHKLETNSLNLHLFEPLEVNNHAVKIDNIQFKTILSKKVLTIPKQKKETRPPLNFAGISITNNTLNPINFSFYITVIPEIIGTDGQILFRSYFSDWSRQAENSDFVLAMPGENIIFFPSSALQWQHDDHVQLSFSAEDGGVYTFELTGSGTYKIQLNYVNTIKIVNVYNQEAKEWKKIENIWTGMVTTPFVDFKLM
;
A
#
# COMPACT_ATOMS: atom_id res chain seq x y z
N MET A 1 -18.00 -1.71 -5.15
CA MET A 1 -16.98 -2.76 -5.04
C MET A 1 -17.15 -3.48 -3.71
N GLY A 2 -17.13 -4.82 -3.69
CA GLY A 2 -17.13 -5.58 -2.45
C GLY A 2 -15.85 -5.28 -1.65
N LYS A 3 -15.96 -5.11 -0.33
CA LYS A 3 -14.79 -4.96 0.55
C LYS A 3 -14.10 -6.32 0.68
N GLY A 4 -13.12 -6.58 -0.17
CA GLY A 4 -12.20 -7.70 0.03
C GLY A 4 -11.32 -7.42 1.24
N ILE A 5 -11.13 -8.42 2.10
CA ILE A 5 -10.13 -8.36 3.17
C ILE A 5 -8.83 -8.91 2.57
N LEU A 6 -7.72 -8.18 2.73
CA LEU A 6 -6.40 -8.71 2.38
C LEU A 6 -6.10 -9.92 3.27
N ASP A 7 -5.80 -11.07 2.67
CA ASP A 7 -5.42 -12.27 3.42
C ASP A 7 -3.97 -12.18 3.93
N PHE A 8 -3.08 -11.52 3.17
CA PHE A 8 -1.69 -11.33 3.53
C PHE A 8 -1.05 -10.11 2.87
N VAL A 9 0.07 -9.67 3.43
CA VAL A 9 1.00 -8.68 2.87
C VAL A 9 2.40 -9.29 2.87
N ALA A 10 3.05 -9.29 1.71
CA ALA A 10 4.38 -9.84 1.51
C ALA A 10 5.38 -8.72 1.21
N ILE A 11 6.42 -8.65 2.04
CA ILE A 11 7.43 -7.60 1.99
C ILE A 11 8.81 -8.23 1.91
N SER A 12 9.56 -7.86 0.87
CA SER A 12 10.98 -8.19 0.79
C SER A 12 11.74 -7.41 1.85
N LEU A 13 12.66 -8.07 2.54
CA LEU A 13 13.51 -7.38 3.49
C LEU A 13 14.40 -6.35 2.77
N PRO A 14 14.55 -5.14 3.34
CA PRO A 14 15.52 -4.18 2.83
C PRO A 14 16.93 -4.77 2.82
N GLU A 15 17.75 -4.31 1.88
CA GLU A 15 19.20 -4.54 1.95
C GLU A 15 19.71 -4.13 3.33
N LYS A 16 20.59 -4.95 3.92
CA LYS A 16 21.18 -4.72 5.25
C LYS A 16 22.22 -3.59 5.20
N LYS A 17 21.75 -2.37 4.93
CA LYS A 17 22.54 -1.14 4.88
C LYS A 17 21.84 -0.06 5.71
N PRO A 18 22.58 0.75 6.49
CA PRO A 18 22.02 1.85 7.24
C PRO A 18 21.23 2.82 6.35
N GLY A 19 20.08 3.29 6.85
CA GLY A 19 19.25 4.28 6.16
C GLY A 19 18.34 3.73 5.06
N ILE A 20 18.42 2.44 4.71
CA ILE A 20 17.47 1.84 3.78
C ILE A 20 16.17 1.50 4.51
N VAL A 21 15.07 2.03 3.97
CA VAL A 21 13.72 1.89 4.49
C VAL A 21 12.85 1.24 3.42
N HIS A 22 12.05 0.24 3.81
CA HIS A 22 10.93 -0.25 3.01
C HIS A 22 9.63 0.31 3.60
N PRO A 23 8.91 1.17 2.87
CA PRO A 23 7.63 1.67 3.35
C PRO A 23 6.61 0.54 3.38
N LEU A 24 5.63 0.68 4.27
CA LEU A 24 4.53 -0.25 4.44
C LEU A 24 3.25 0.55 4.64
N GLU A 25 2.25 0.33 3.78
CA GLU A 25 0.94 0.96 3.90
C GLU A 25 -0.07 -0.05 4.45
N LEU A 26 -0.70 0.27 5.59
CA LEU A 26 -1.67 -0.57 6.26
C LEU A 26 -3.02 0.14 6.35
N GLY A 27 -4.05 -0.46 5.76
CA GLY A 27 -5.42 0.02 5.84
C GLY A 27 -6.21 -0.67 6.94
N VAL A 28 -6.85 0.11 7.81
CA VAL A 28 -7.84 -0.38 8.79
C VAL A 28 -9.19 0.25 8.46
N SER A 29 -10.24 -0.57 8.29
CA SER A 29 -11.60 -0.09 8.04
C SER A 29 -12.54 -0.48 9.17
N PHE A 30 -13.26 0.52 9.68
CA PHE A 30 -14.35 0.36 10.63
C PHE A 30 -15.68 0.47 9.91
N THR A 31 -16.69 -0.26 10.39
CA THR A 31 -18.08 -0.10 9.94
C THR A 31 -18.96 -0.13 11.18
N ASN A 32 -19.48 1.03 11.56
CA ASN A 32 -20.34 1.18 12.71
C ASN A 32 -21.77 0.76 12.34
N LYS A 33 -22.21 -0.39 12.85
CA LYS A 33 -23.57 -0.91 12.66
C LYS A 33 -24.55 -0.48 13.75
N THR A 34 -24.09 0.32 14.72
CA THR A 34 -24.94 0.87 15.79
C THR A 34 -25.55 2.19 15.33
N SER A 35 -26.53 2.69 16.07
CA SER A 35 -27.09 4.05 15.89
C SER A 35 -26.27 5.13 16.58
N LEU A 36 -25.29 4.76 17.41
CA LEU A 36 -24.51 5.69 18.23
C LEU A 36 -23.22 6.08 17.54
N PHE A 37 -22.75 7.29 17.81
CA PHE A 37 -21.46 7.75 17.35
C PHE A 37 -20.37 7.12 18.22
N LEU A 38 -19.38 6.53 17.56
CA LEU A 38 -18.26 5.91 18.24
C LEU A 38 -17.02 6.78 18.05
N PHE A 39 -16.18 6.84 19.06
CA PHE A 39 -14.87 7.47 18.97
C PHE A 39 -13.84 6.39 19.25
N PHE A 40 -12.77 6.34 18.48
CA PHE A 40 -11.60 5.59 18.90
C PHE A 40 -10.43 6.51 19.17
N LYS A 41 -9.60 6.10 20.14
CA LYS A 41 -8.41 6.84 20.56
C LYS A 41 -7.20 6.44 19.72
N ASP A 42 -6.83 5.18 19.83
CA ASP A 42 -5.56 4.65 19.36
C ASP A 42 -5.77 3.34 18.61
N LEU A 43 -4.97 3.14 17.57
CA LEU A 43 -4.77 1.83 16.96
C LEU A 43 -3.46 1.25 17.49
N VAL A 44 -3.60 0.23 18.33
CA VAL A 44 -2.48 -0.41 19.00
C VAL A 44 -2.13 -1.70 18.25
N PRO A 45 -1.02 -1.76 17.50
CA PRO A 45 -0.66 -2.96 16.78
C PRO A 45 -0.24 -4.06 17.76
N GLN A 46 -0.64 -5.28 17.44
CA GLN A 46 -0.15 -6.50 18.06
C GLN A 46 0.40 -7.40 16.96
N LEU A 47 1.65 -7.83 17.14
CA LEU A 47 2.35 -8.70 16.20
C LEU A 47 2.63 -10.04 16.88
N VAL A 48 2.19 -11.12 16.25
CA VAL A 48 2.44 -12.50 16.69
C VAL A 48 3.48 -13.11 15.77
N ALA A 49 4.57 -13.61 16.34
CA ALA A 49 5.67 -14.26 15.65
C ALA A 49 5.28 -15.62 15.03
N PRO A 50 6.10 -16.17 14.12
CA PRO A 50 5.84 -17.48 13.50
C PRO A 50 5.69 -18.64 14.49
N ASP A 51 6.31 -18.54 15.67
CA ASP A 51 6.21 -19.52 16.75
C ASP A 51 4.95 -19.34 17.63
N GLY A 52 4.10 -18.36 17.31
CA GLY A 52 2.87 -18.04 18.04
C GLY A 52 3.06 -17.08 19.22
N GLN A 53 4.27 -16.63 19.52
CA GLN A 53 4.51 -15.69 20.62
C GLN A 53 4.12 -14.26 20.23
N ILE A 54 3.49 -13.53 21.16
CA ILE A 54 3.22 -12.10 20.98
C ILE A 54 4.54 -11.35 21.18
N LEU A 55 4.98 -10.63 20.16
CA LEU A 55 6.21 -9.84 20.24
C LEU A 55 6.02 -8.64 21.16
N LYS A 56 7.05 -8.37 21.97
CA LYS A 56 7.13 -7.16 22.78
C LYS A 56 7.29 -5.96 21.85
N ARG A 57 6.38 -5.00 21.94
CA ARG A 57 6.50 -3.71 21.26
C ARG A 57 7.08 -2.66 22.18
N LYS A 58 7.83 -1.72 21.63
CA LYS A 58 8.15 -0.44 22.28
C LYS A 58 7.00 0.52 22.03
N GLU A 59 6.55 1.18 23.10
CA GLU A 59 5.50 2.19 23.01
C GLU A 59 6.06 3.49 22.43
N PRO A 60 5.24 4.28 21.72
CA PRO A 60 5.60 5.63 21.30
C PRO A 60 5.81 6.53 22.53
N ASP A 61 6.69 7.52 22.42
CA ASP A 61 6.95 8.48 23.50
C ASP A 61 5.73 9.37 23.77
N ASN A 62 4.94 9.64 22.72
CA ASN A 62 3.69 10.36 22.80
C ASN A 62 2.56 9.58 22.09
N LYS A 63 1.56 9.16 22.86
CA LYS A 63 0.31 8.60 22.34
C LYS A 63 -0.57 9.78 21.98
N GLY A 64 -0.57 10.17 20.70
CA GLY A 64 -1.37 11.29 20.23
C GLY A 64 -2.83 11.16 20.68
N ASN A 65 -3.40 12.21 21.27
CA ASN A 65 -4.81 12.22 21.71
C ASN A 65 -5.78 12.49 20.55
N SER A 66 -5.56 11.89 19.37
CA SER A 66 -6.40 12.13 18.20
C SER A 66 -7.61 11.22 18.20
N TRP A 67 -8.74 11.73 18.67
CA TRP A 67 -10.01 11.04 18.53
C TRP A 67 -10.49 11.09 17.09
N LYS A 68 -10.96 9.95 16.58
CA LYS A 68 -11.59 9.86 15.27
C LYS A 68 -13.03 9.40 15.41
N LEU A 69 -13.92 10.16 14.79
CA LEU A 69 -15.36 9.88 14.78
C LEU A 69 -15.67 8.75 13.80
N ILE A 70 -16.38 7.73 14.28
CA ILE A 70 -16.96 6.66 13.45
C ILE A 70 -18.48 6.86 13.40
N THR A 71 -18.93 7.45 12.30
CA THR A 71 -20.35 7.75 12.06
C THR A 71 -21.15 6.45 11.84
N PRO A 72 -22.35 6.33 12.42
CA PRO A 72 -23.30 5.25 12.11
C PRO A 72 -23.50 5.02 10.62
N GLY A 73 -23.47 3.75 10.19
CA GLY A 73 -23.74 3.35 8.81
C GLY A 73 -22.67 3.72 7.79
N LEU A 74 -21.72 4.60 8.11
CA LEU A 74 -20.66 5.02 7.22
C LEU A 74 -19.35 4.30 7.56
N PRO A 75 -18.66 3.71 6.56
CA PRO A 75 -17.37 3.13 6.80
C PRO A 75 -16.31 4.22 6.99
N VAL A 76 -15.45 4.03 8.00
CA VAL A 76 -14.27 4.88 8.20
C VAL A 76 -13.04 4.07 7.84
N GLY A 77 -12.21 4.61 6.95
CA GLY A 77 -10.93 4.03 6.56
C GLY A 77 -9.78 4.85 7.14
N ILE A 78 -8.77 4.14 7.65
CA ILE A 78 -7.56 4.72 8.22
C ILE A 78 -6.40 4.07 7.50
N VAL A 79 -5.49 4.89 7.00
CA VAL A 79 -4.25 4.42 6.38
C VAL A 79 -3.10 4.79 7.30
N LEU A 80 -2.33 3.78 7.68
CA LEU A 80 -1.11 3.92 8.48
C LEU A 80 0.09 3.66 7.57
N LYS A 81 0.99 4.64 7.47
CA LYS A 81 2.24 4.52 6.71
C LYS A 81 3.35 4.08 7.65
N GLY A 82 3.47 2.77 7.84
CA GLY A 82 4.59 2.16 8.55
C GLY A 82 5.84 2.03 7.68
N LYS A 83 6.87 1.43 8.26
CA LYS A 83 8.12 1.10 7.55
C LYS A 83 8.85 -0.07 8.21
N ILE A 84 9.65 -0.76 7.41
CA ILE A 84 10.59 -1.79 7.84
C ILE A 84 11.99 -1.31 7.51
N SER A 85 12.90 -1.33 8.49
CA SER A 85 14.28 -0.89 8.31
C SER A 85 15.23 -1.63 9.25
N TRP A 86 16.51 -1.64 8.90
CA TRP A 86 17.57 -2.15 9.78
C TRP A 86 18.03 -1.05 10.75
N HIS A 87 18.03 -1.37 12.05
CA HIS A 87 18.71 -0.59 13.08
C HIS A 87 19.86 -1.44 13.62
N ASP A 88 21.09 -1.02 13.33
CA ASP A 88 22.30 -1.80 13.55
C ASP A 88 22.22 -3.18 12.87
N THR A 89 22.04 -4.24 13.65
CA THR A 89 21.92 -5.62 13.17
C THR A 89 20.51 -6.17 13.25
N SER A 90 19.56 -5.41 13.80
CA SER A 90 18.19 -5.83 14.07
C SER A 90 17.21 -5.23 13.04
N LEU A 91 16.28 -6.05 12.56
CA LEU A 91 15.23 -5.61 11.67
C LEU A 91 14.06 -5.09 12.52
N GLN A 92 13.63 -3.86 12.25
CA GLN A 92 12.58 -3.18 12.99
C GLN A 92 11.37 -2.88 12.09
N LEU A 93 10.17 -3.15 12.60
CA LEU A 93 8.91 -2.64 12.04
C LEU A 93 8.45 -1.45 12.87
N GLU A 94 8.25 -0.31 12.21
CA GLU A 94 7.67 0.88 12.80
C GLU A 94 6.26 1.13 12.24
N ILE A 95 5.27 1.34 13.11
CA ILE A 95 3.89 1.68 12.73
C ILE A 95 3.50 2.98 13.45
N PRO A 96 3.13 4.06 12.75
CA PRO A 96 2.76 5.31 13.39
C PRO A 96 1.49 5.17 14.23
N THR A 97 1.36 6.02 15.25
CA THR A 97 0.17 6.08 16.13
C THR A 97 -1.04 6.72 15.48
N TYR A 98 -0.83 7.67 14.56
CA TYR A 98 -1.89 8.45 13.92
C TYR A 98 -1.94 8.24 12.40
N SER A 99 -3.12 8.38 11.82
CA SER A 99 -3.26 8.52 10.37
C SER A 99 -2.98 9.95 9.94
N TYR A 100 -1.93 10.13 9.15
CA TYR A 100 -1.69 11.38 8.45
C TYR A 100 -2.73 11.55 7.35
N HIS A 101 -3.54 12.62 7.42
CA HIS A 101 -4.48 12.98 6.36
C HIS A 101 -3.97 14.08 5.42
N SER A 102 -2.74 14.59 5.59
CA SER A 102 -2.21 15.62 4.69
C SER A 102 -0.69 15.60 4.63
N GLU A 103 -0.18 16.25 3.57
CA GLU A 103 1.17 16.41 3.00
C GLU A 103 2.25 17.00 3.94
N SER A 104 2.10 16.80 5.24
CA SER A 104 3.02 17.30 6.27
C SER A 104 4.29 16.42 6.38
N PRO A 105 5.40 16.97 6.94
CA PRO A 105 6.76 16.44 6.82
C PRO A 105 6.95 15.00 7.37
N PRO A 106 8.11 14.36 7.09
CA PRO A 106 8.34 12.95 7.43
C PRO A 106 7.98 12.63 8.87
N ILE A 107 7.36 11.46 9.05
CA ILE A 107 6.87 10.91 10.31
C ILE A 107 7.93 11.10 11.39
N ALA A 108 7.62 11.91 12.41
CA ALA A 108 8.45 12.02 13.59
C ALA A 108 8.54 10.63 14.23
N THR A 109 9.73 10.05 14.24
CA THR A 109 10.02 8.66 14.69
C THR A 109 9.71 8.40 16.17
N GLU A 110 9.42 9.47 16.92
CA GLU A 110 9.00 9.45 18.33
C GLU A 110 7.55 8.99 18.52
N ASN A 111 6.74 8.98 17.45
CA ASN A 111 5.31 8.69 17.51
C ASN A 111 4.94 7.35 16.84
N SER A 112 5.84 6.37 16.85
CA SER A 112 5.63 5.04 16.26
C SER A 112 5.72 3.92 17.28
N TRP A 113 4.86 2.92 17.12
CA TRP A 113 5.02 1.60 17.72
C TRP A 113 6.16 0.87 17.03
N LYS A 114 7.07 0.26 17.79
CA LYS A 114 8.24 -0.44 17.23
C LYS A 114 8.28 -1.90 17.65
N PHE A 115 8.53 -2.79 16.69
CA PHE A 115 8.82 -4.20 16.93
C PHE A 115 10.24 -4.48 16.45
N ASP A 116 11.11 -4.87 17.37
CA ASP A 116 12.52 -5.18 17.10
C ASP A 116 12.73 -6.67 16.83
N ASP A 117 13.94 -7.00 16.38
CA ASP A 117 14.46 -8.36 16.23
C ASP A 117 13.61 -9.25 15.31
N LEU A 118 12.99 -8.62 14.31
CA LEU A 118 12.23 -9.33 13.30
C LEU A 118 13.15 -10.22 12.46
N ARG A 119 12.65 -11.40 12.15
CA ARG A 119 13.30 -12.39 11.28
C ARG A 119 12.40 -12.71 10.08
N PRO A 120 12.94 -13.24 8.98
CA PRO A 120 12.13 -13.82 7.92
C PRO A 120 11.11 -14.82 8.49
N GLY A 121 9.86 -14.73 8.05
CA GLY A 121 8.76 -15.55 8.55
C GLY A 121 7.38 -14.94 8.33
N ILE A 122 6.34 -15.66 8.74
CA ILE A 122 4.94 -15.24 8.67
C ILE A 122 4.50 -14.78 10.05
N TYR A 123 4.22 -13.48 10.18
CA TYR A 123 3.69 -12.88 11.39
C TYR A 123 2.18 -12.66 11.25
N LYS A 124 1.45 -12.65 12.37
CA LYS A 124 0.05 -12.21 12.39
C LYS A 124 -0.01 -10.81 12.98
N LEU A 125 -0.36 -9.84 12.16
CA LEU A 125 -0.60 -8.46 12.56
C LEU A 125 -2.10 -8.25 12.78
N LYS A 126 -2.47 -7.69 13.94
CA LYS A 126 -3.82 -7.16 14.17
C LYS A 126 -3.74 -5.84 14.94
N PHE A 127 -4.80 -5.07 14.89
CA PHE A 127 -4.94 -3.85 15.66
C PHE A 127 -5.95 -4.03 16.78
N ILE A 128 -5.58 -3.51 17.94
CA ILE A 128 -6.44 -3.38 19.10
C ILE A 128 -6.86 -1.92 19.16
N CYS A 129 -8.15 -1.70 19.36
CA CYS A 129 -8.76 -0.38 19.33
C CYS A 129 -9.63 -0.19 20.57
N ASP A 130 -9.36 0.86 21.34
CA ASP A 130 -10.24 1.27 22.42
C ASP A 130 -11.31 2.21 21.85
N ILE A 131 -12.56 1.76 21.91
CA ILE A 131 -13.73 2.49 21.46
C ILE A 131 -14.44 3.09 22.66
N LEU A 132 -14.68 4.38 22.60
CA LEU A 132 -15.55 5.09 23.51
C LEU A 132 -16.93 5.23 22.90
N VAL A 133 -17.94 4.85 23.69
CA VAL A 133 -19.33 5.16 23.42
C VAL A 133 -19.67 6.41 24.21
N ARG A 134 -20.14 7.46 23.54
CA ARG A 134 -20.74 8.62 24.20
C ARG A 134 -22.24 8.59 23.95
N ASP A 135 -23.01 8.66 25.02
CA ASP A 135 -24.47 8.71 24.92
C ASP A 135 -24.88 10.11 24.44
N ASN A 136 -25.20 10.22 23.15
CA ASN A 136 -25.94 11.24 22.38
C ASN A 136 -26.03 12.72 22.82
N SER A 137 -25.19 13.23 23.72
CA SER A 137 -25.08 14.67 24.00
C SER A 137 -24.31 15.34 22.87
N PHE A 138 -25.00 15.50 21.75
CA PHE A 138 -24.46 16.14 20.57
C PHE A 138 -23.98 17.55 20.89
N CYS A 139 -22.76 17.80 20.40
CA CYS A 139 -22.19 19.11 20.11
C CYS A 139 -23.26 20.07 19.58
N ASN A 140 -23.85 20.83 20.48
CA ASN A 140 -24.40 22.11 20.10
C ASN A 140 -23.17 22.98 19.82
N SER A 141 -22.91 23.28 18.54
CA SER A 141 -21.74 24.07 18.10
C SER A 141 -21.65 25.46 18.73
N GLN A 142 -22.64 25.83 19.55
CA GLN A 142 -22.73 27.09 20.27
C GLN A 142 -22.26 27.05 21.74
N ILE A 143 -21.89 25.89 22.32
CA ILE A 143 -21.47 25.84 23.73
C ILE A 143 -20.09 25.18 23.84
N ASN A 144 -19.05 26.01 23.94
CA ASN A 144 -17.66 25.64 24.23
C ASN A 144 -17.44 25.08 25.65
N LEU A 145 -18.49 24.76 26.41
CA LEU A 145 -18.37 24.05 27.67
C LEU A 145 -18.56 22.56 27.41
N LEU A 146 -17.43 21.87 27.26
CA LEU A 146 -17.30 20.44 27.54
C LEU A 146 -17.64 20.23 29.03
N SER A 147 -18.93 20.13 29.35
CA SER A 147 -19.37 19.63 30.64
C SER A 147 -18.86 18.19 30.79
N GLU A 148 -18.16 17.93 31.90
CA GLU A 148 -17.66 16.63 32.31
C GLU A 148 -18.81 15.61 32.36
N SER A 149 -19.07 14.92 31.25
CA SER A 149 -20.13 13.92 31.17
C SER A 149 -19.68 12.61 31.79
N GLU A 150 -20.57 12.04 32.59
CA GLU A 150 -20.44 10.76 33.31
C GLU A 150 -20.13 9.56 32.40
N GLU A 151 -19.50 8.56 33.04
CA GLU A 151 -19.09 7.22 32.59
C GLU A 151 -18.90 6.98 31.08
N ILE A 152 -17.63 7.09 30.66
CA ILE A 152 -17.17 6.62 29.37
C ILE A 152 -17.04 5.10 29.41
N VAL A 153 -18.02 4.38 28.84
CA VAL A 153 -17.86 2.94 28.60
C VAL A 153 -16.82 2.74 27.49
N THR A 154 -15.72 2.10 27.85
CA THR A 154 -14.64 1.76 26.91
C THR A 154 -14.78 0.29 26.51
N HIS A 155 -14.98 0.05 25.22
CA HIS A 155 -14.95 -1.29 24.64
C HIS A 155 -13.65 -1.51 23.88
N LYS A 156 -12.99 -2.64 24.13
CA LYS A 156 -11.81 -3.05 23.39
C LYS A 156 -12.23 -3.90 22.19
N LEU A 157 -11.96 -3.43 20.99
CA LEU A 157 -12.17 -4.19 19.75
C LEU A 157 -10.84 -4.66 19.17
N GLU A 158 -10.88 -5.78 18.45
CA GLU A 158 -9.74 -6.31 17.72
C GLU A 158 -10.10 -6.45 16.24
N THR A 159 -9.17 -6.11 15.35
CA THR A 159 -9.32 -6.40 13.93
C THR A 159 -9.07 -7.87 13.64
N ASN A 160 -9.51 -8.31 12.47
CA ASN A 160 -9.02 -9.57 11.91
C ASN A 160 -7.49 -9.55 11.82
N SER A 161 -6.89 -10.72 11.94
CA SER A 161 -5.45 -10.89 11.76
C SER A 161 -5.09 -10.88 10.27
N LEU A 162 -4.05 -10.15 9.93
CA LEU A 162 -3.42 -10.07 8.62
C LEU A 162 -2.08 -10.82 8.68
N ASN A 163 -1.83 -11.72 7.72
CA ASN A 163 -0.54 -12.39 7.65
C ASN A 163 0.50 -11.45 7.02
N LEU A 164 1.54 -11.09 7.77
CA LEU A 164 2.67 -10.29 7.31
C LEU A 164 3.84 -11.23 7.01
N HIS A 165 4.12 -11.44 5.72
CA HIS A 165 5.17 -12.32 5.24
C HIS A 165 6.45 -11.51 5.02
N LEU A 166 7.44 -11.72 5.86
CA LEU A 166 8.77 -11.15 5.71
C LEU A 166 9.69 -12.20 5.10
N PHE A 167 10.34 -11.89 3.98
CA PHE A 167 11.22 -12.83 3.31
C PHE A 167 12.49 -12.15 2.81
N GLU A 168 13.59 -12.90 2.80
CA GLU A 168 14.82 -12.46 2.17
C GLU A 168 14.67 -12.50 0.64
N PRO A 169 15.19 -11.50 -0.08
CA PRO A 169 15.24 -11.55 -1.53
C PRO A 169 16.03 -12.77 -2.01
N LEU A 170 15.58 -13.39 -3.10
CA LEU A 170 16.18 -14.60 -3.68
C LEU A 170 17.54 -14.29 -4.32
N GLU A 171 18.64 -14.47 -3.59
CA GLU A 171 20.03 -14.23 -4.04
C GLU A 171 20.33 -12.82 -4.61
N VAL A 172 21.62 -12.48 -4.68
CA VAL A 172 22.14 -11.12 -4.95
C VAL A 172 21.75 -10.55 -6.32
N ASN A 173 21.18 -11.35 -7.24
CA ASN A 173 20.89 -10.93 -8.62
C ASN A 173 19.42 -11.01 -9.06
N ASN A 174 18.49 -11.48 -8.23
CA ASN A 174 17.08 -11.51 -8.62
C ASN A 174 16.28 -10.47 -7.85
N HIS A 175 15.97 -9.37 -8.54
CA HIS A 175 14.95 -8.37 -8.16
C HIS A 175 13.53 -8.97 -8.13
N ALA A 176 13.36 -10.13 -7.50
CA ALA A 176 12.15 -10.91 -7.51
C ALA A 176 11.74 -11.38 -6.11
N VAL A 177 10.43 -11.39 -5.89
CA VAL A 177 9.76 -11.92 -4.71
C VAL A 177 9.08 -13.21 -5.07
N LYS A 178 9.16 -14.24 -4.23
CA LYS A 178 8.36 -15.46 -4.39
C LYS A 178 7.43 -15.64 -3.19
N ILE A 179 6.14 -15.77 -3.46
CA ILE A 179 5.10 -16.09 -2.47
C ILE A 179 4.14 -17.11 -3.05
N ASP A 180 3.82 -18.16 -2.29
CA ASP A 180 2.90 -19.22 -2.71
C ASP A 180 3.23 -19.79 -4.10
N ASN A 181 4.52 -19.96 -4.38
CA ASN A 181 5.06 -20.36 -5.69
C ASN A 181 4.82 -19.39 -6.85
N ILE A 182 4.32 -18.18 -6.60
CA ILE A 182 4.20 -17.12 -7.59
C ILE A 182 5.36 -16.15 -7.41
N GLN A 183 6.03 -15.84 -8.51
CA GLN A 183 7.18 -14.95 -8.52
C GLN A 183 6.81 -13.61 -9.14
N PHE A 184 7.09 -12.51 -8.45
CA PHE A 184 6.86 -11.14 -8.89
C PHE A 184 8.19 -10.43 -9.09
N LYS A 185 8.34 -9.64 -10.15
CA LYS A 185 9.57 -8.89 -10.45
C LYS A 185 9.24 -7.54 -11.09
N THR A 186 9.90 -6.48 -10.65
CA THR A 186 9.92 -5.22 -11.40
C THR A 186 10.86 -5.36 -12.59
N ILE A 187 10.38 -4.98 -13.77
CA ILE A 187 11.16 -4.95 -15.01
C ILE A 187 11.15 -3.53 -15.57
N LEU A 188 12.29 -3.10 -16.11
CA LEU A 188 12.43 -1.83 -16.82
C LEU A 188 12.65 -2.11 -18.30
N SER A 189 11.90 -1.44 -19.18
CA SER A 189 12.19 -1.50 -20.62
C SER A 189 13.48 -0.75 -20.96
N LYS A 190 13.78 0.31 -20.21
CA LYS A 190 14.97 1.15 -20.34
C LYS A 190 15.45 1.56 -18.96
N LYS A 191 16.76 1.45 -18.71
CA LYS A 191 17.39 1.93 -17.46
C LYS A 191 17.74 3.41 -17.49
N VAL A 192 17.66 4.05 -18.65
CA VAL A 192 17.93 5.48 -18.82
C VAL A 192 16.70 6.12 -19.44
N LEU A 193 16.16 7.11 -18.73
CA LEU A 193 15.12 7.99 -19.20
C LEU A 193 15.76 9.32 -19.59
N THR A 194 15.53 9.74 -20.82
CA THR A 194 15.97 11.05 -21.31
C THR A 194 14.81 12.02 -21.15
N ILE A 195 15.06 13.13 -20.45
CA ILE A 195 14.08 14.21 -20.31
C ILE A 195 13.81 14.76 -21.72
N PRO A 196 12.54 14.76 -22.19
CA PRO A 196 12.24 15.29 -23.51
C PRO A 196 12.64 16.77 -23.57
N LYS A 197 13.00 17.29 -24.75
CA LYS A 197 13.16 18.74 -24.91
C LYS A 197 11.83 19.42 -24.57
N GLN A 198 11.87 20.55 -23.86
CA GLN A 198 10.70 21.36 -23.53
C GLN A 198 10.05 21.88 -24.83
N LYS A 199 9.18 21.06 -25.42
CA LYS A 199 8.40 21.34 -26.63
C LYS A 199 6.95 21.02 -26.32
N LYS A 200 6.05 21.87 -26.80
CA LYS A 200 4.70 21.98 -26.21
C LYS A 200 3.78 20.77 -26.36
N GLU A 201 3.99 19.80 -27.26
CA GLU A 201 2.79 19.08 -27.76
C GLU A 201 2.87 17.58 -28.03
N THR A 202 3.90 16.85 -27.58
CA THR A 202 3.88 15.38 -27.71
C THR A 202 4.28 14.70 -26.41
N ARG A 203 3.34 13.94 -25.84
CA ARG A 203 3.54 13.00 -24.74
C ARG A 203 3.70 11.60 -25.35
N PRO A 204 4.90 11.21 -25.82
CA PRO A 204 5.07 9.87 -26.36
C PRO A 204 4.77 8.86 -25.24
N PRO A 205 3.90 7.85 -25.48
CA PRO A 205 3.70 6.80 -24.52
C PRO A 205 5.04 6.11 -24.27
N LEU A 206 5.32 5.89 -23.00
CA LEU A 206 6.51 5.24 -22.50
C LEU A 206 6.04 3.97 -21.78
N ASN A 207 6.62 2.82 -22.11
CA ASN A 207 6.40 1.60 -21.34
C ASN A 207 7.60 1.43 -20.41
N PHE A 208 7.76 2.32 -19.42
CA PHE A 208 9.01 2.44 -18.67
C PHE A 208 9.25 1.27 -17.73
N ALA A 209 8.34 1.08 -16.78
CA ALA A 209 8.42 0.04 -15.75
C ALA A 209 7.19 -0.84 -15.84
N GLY A 210 7.38 -2.14 -15.67
CA GLY A 210 6.34 -3.15 -15.69
C GLY A 210 6.58 -4.20 -14.63
N ILE A 211 5.56 -5.03 -14.39
CA ILE A 211 5.63 -6.17 -13.46
C ILE A 211 5.62 -7.47 -14.26
N SER A 212 6.54 -8.37 -13.93
CA SER A 212 6.59 -9.74 -14.42
C SER A 212 6.07 -10.65 -13.32
N ILE A 213 5.11 -11.51 -13.65
CA ILE A 213 4.48 -12.46 -12.72
C ILE A 213 4.60 -13.86 -13.32
N THR A 214 5.32 -14.75 -12.64
CA THR A 214 5.46 -16.16 -13.03
C THR A 214 4.64 -17.04 -12.09
N ASN A 215 3.68 -17.78 -12.64
CA ASN A 215 2.87 -18.72 -11.87
C ASN A 215 3.58 -20.08 -11.78
N ASN A 216 4.34 -20.37 -10.71
CA ASN A 216 4.91 -21.70 -10.49
C ASN A 216 4.03 -22.62 -9.65
N THR A 217 2.73 -22.31 -9.51
CA THR A 217 1.79 -23.23 -8.87
C THR A 217 1.38 -24.34 -9.84
N LEU A 218 0.67 -25.34 -9.34
CA LEU A 218 0.12 -26.42 -10.16
C LEU A 218 -1.20 -26.06 -10.86
N ASN A 219 -1.82 -24.93 -10.49
CA ASN A 219 -3.14 -24.54 -10.98
C ASN A 219 -3.06 -23.25 -11.82
N PRO A 220 -3.91 -23.08 -12.84
CA PRO A 220 -4.08 -21.79 -13.49
C PRO A 220 -4.60 -20.74 -12.49
N ILE A 221 -4.13 -19.49 -12.61
CA ILE A 221 -4.49 -18.39 -11.70
C ILE A 221 -4.74 -17.12 -12.51
N ASN A 222 -5.82 -16.39 -12.20
CA ASN A 222 -6.07 -15.09 -12.81
C ASN A 222 -5.33 -13.99 -12.03
N PHE A 223 -4.64 -13.10 -12.73
CA PHE A 223 -4.09 -11.86 -12.17
C PHE A 223 -4.89 -10.68 -12.67
N SER A 224 -5.23 -9.75 -11.78
CA SER A 224 -5.92 -8.51 -12.13
C SER A 224 -4.89 -7.40 -12.30
N PHE A 225 -4.98 -6.63 -13.37
CA PHE A 225 -4.19 -5.42 -13.62
C PHE A 225 -5.02 -4.14 -13.51
N TYR A 226 -6.32 -4.25 -13.24
CA TYR A 226 -7.19 -3.12 -12.94
C TYR A 226 -6.90 -2.62 -11.52
N ILE A 227 -6.33 -1.42 -11.37
CA ILE A 227 -5.97 -0.75 -10.09
C ILE A 227 -5.05 -1.54 -9.13
N THR A 228 -4.32 -2.54 -9.61
CA THR A 228 -3.50 -3.40 -8.74
C THR A 228 -2.02 -3.05 -8.72
N VAL A 229 -1.49 -2.43 -9.78
CA VAL A 229 -0.04 -2.13 -9.90
C VAL A 229 0.20 -0.69 -9.48
N ILE A 230 0.81 -0.51 -8.32
CA ILE A 230 1.05 0.80 -7.71
C ILE A 230 2.56 1.06 -7.71
N PRO A 231 3.05 2.06 -8.48
CA PRO A 231 4.45 2.41 -8.48
C PRO A 231 4.88 3.13 -7.20
N GLU A 232 6.16 3.04 -6.89
CA GLU A 232 6.81 3.82 -5.85
C GLU A 232 8.25 4.14 -6.26
N ILE A 233 8.69 5.38 -6.02
CA ILE A 233 9.97 5.90 -6.49
C ILE A 233 10.76 6.46 -5.31
N ILE A 234 12.05 6.14 -5.26
CA ILE A 234 13.04 6.79 -4.41
C ILE A 234 13.82 7.79 -5.26
N GLY A 235 13.88 9.04 -4.77
CA GLY A 235 14.63 10.16 -5.32
C GLY A 235 16.14 9.98 -5.24
N THR A 236 16.86 10.89 -5.88
CA THR A 236 18.34 10.92 -5.84
C THR A 236 18.90 11.22 -4.45
N ASP A 237 18.08 11.82 -3.59
CA ASP A 237 18.35 12.08 -2.17
C ASP A 237 18.07 10.88 -1.26
N GLY A 238 17.63 9.75 -1.83
CA GLY A 238 17.28 8.55 -1.08
C GLY A 238 15.91 8.61 -0.40
N GLN A 239 15.14 9.69 -0.59
CA GLN A 239 13.79 9.82 -0.03
C GLN A 239 12.74 9.23 -0.98
N ILE A 240 11.66 8.69 -0.42
CA ILE A 240 10.50 8.27 -1.22
C ILE A 240 9.83 9.53 -1.76
N LEU A 241 9.67 9.59 -3.08
CA LEU A 241 8.97 10.68 -3.74
C LEU A 241 7.48 10.66 -3.39
N PHE A 242 6.90 11.84 -3.28
CA PHE A 242 5.45 11.97 -3.11
C PHE A 242 4.73 11.40 -4.33
N ARG A 243 3.82 10.46 -4.07
CA ARG A 243 2.93 9.86 -5.08
C ARG A 243 1.58 10.54 -5.00
N SER A 244 1.25 11.36 -5.98
CA SER A 244 -0.11 11.83 -6.17
C SER A 244 -0.92 10.81 -6.99
N TYR A 245 -2.18 10.63 -6.64
CA TYR A 245 -3.12 9.78 -7.36
C TYR A 245 -4.42 10.55 -7.60
N PHE A 246 -4.90 10.49 -8.83
CA PHE A 246 -6.17 11.05 -9.24
C PHE A 246 -6.88 10.05 -10.13
N SER A 247 -8.17 9.85 -9.92
CA SER A 247 -9.03 9.01 -10.75
C SER A 247 -10.43 9.60 -10.81
N ASP A 248 -10.99 9.64 -12.01
CA ASP A 248 -12.39 9.98 -12.25
C ASP A 248 -13.28 8.72 -12.33
N TRP A 249 -12.68 7.53 -12.19
CA TRP A 249 -13.35 6.23 -12.31
C TRP A 249 -14.10 6.07 -13.63
N SER A 250 -13.65 6.73 -14.70
CA SER A 250 -14.33 6.71 -16.00
C SER A 250 -14.28 5.34 -16.68
N ARG A 251 -13.29 4.52 -16.32
CA ARG A 251 -13.10 3.17 -16.86
C ARG A 251 -13.58 2.13 -15.86
N GLN A 252 -14.36 1.16 -16.34
CA GLN A 252 -14.71 -0.03 -15.57
C GLN A 252 -13.73 -1.16 -15.87
N ALA A 253 -13.62 -2.12 -14.95
CA ALA A 253 -12.81 -3.31 -15.18
C ALA A 253 -13.37 -4.14 -16.35
N GLU A 254 -12.50 -4.53 -17.27
CA GLU A 254 -12.82 -5.31 -18.47
C GLU A 254 -12.21 -6.71 -18.39
N ASN A 255 -12.67 -7.65 -19.23
CA ASN A 255 -12.13 -9.02 -19.23
C ASN A 255 -10.62 -9.06 -19.56
N SER A 256 -10.11 -8.10 -20.34
CA SER A 256 -8.68 -7.97 -20.65
C SER A 256 -7.81 -7.58 -19.45
N ASP A 257 -8.40 -7.01 -18.39
CA ASP A 257 -7.67 -6.67 -17.17
C ASP A 257 -7.37 -7.89 -16.29
N PHE A 258 -7.97 -9.04 -16.61
CA PHE A 258 -7.80 -10.28 -15.86
C PHE A 258 -7.11 -11.31 -16.75
N VAL A 259 -5.81 -11.47 -16.54
CA VAL A 259 -4.98 -12.35 -17.35
C VAL A 259 -4.79 -13.68 -16.62
N LEU A 260 -5.17 -14.77 -17.28
CA LEU A 260 -4.98 -16.13 -16.79
C LEU A 260 -3.53 -16.57 -17.02
N ALA A 261 -2.82 -16.95 -15.95
CA ALA A 261 -1.50 -17.57 -16.02
C ALA A 261 -1.63 -19.08 -15.83
N MET A 262 -1.16 -19.86 -16.79
CA MET A 262 -0.99 -21.31 -16.66
C MET A 262 0.22 -21.65 -15.76
N PRO A 263 0.31 -22.87 -15.21
CA PRO A 263 1.50 -23.35 -14.53
C PRO A 263 2.78 -23.19 -15.37
N GLY A 264 3.80 -22.54 -14.81
CA GLY A 264 5.06 -22.19 -15.46
C GLY A 264 5.00 -20.95 -16.36
N GLU A 265 3.83 -20.36 -16.59
CA GLU A 265 3.69 -19.19 -17.46
C GLU A 265 4.17 -17.91 -16.78
N ASN A 266 4.81 -17.04 -17.56
CA ASN A 266 5.24 -15.72 -17.14
C ASN A 266 4.45 -14.63 -17.89
N ILE A 267 3.65 -13.88 -17.16
CA ILE A 267 2.91 -12.72 -17.67
C ILE A 267 3.73 -11.47 -17.41
N ILE A 268 3.72 -10.56 -18.38
CA ILE A 268 4.34 -9.25 -18.26
C ILE A 268 3.29 -8.18 -18.51
N PHE A 269 3.18 -7.22 -17.59
CA PHE A 269 2.29 -6.08 -17.70
C PHE A 269 3.08 -4.78 -17.56
N PHE A 270 2.89 -3.84 -18.50
CA PHE A 270 3.45 -2.51 -18.46
C PHE A 270 2.30 -1.50 -18.37
N PRO A 271 2.05 -0.86 -17.21
CA PRO A 271 1.13 0.27 -17.15
C PRO A 271 1.64 1.36 -18.10
N SER A 272 0.71 1.98 -18.83
CA SER A 272 1.05 3.10 -19.71
C SER A 272 1.72 4.19 -18.88
N SER A 273 2.91 4.63 -19.26
CA SER A 273 3.62 5.70 -18.56
C SER A 273 3.97 6.86 -19.48
N ALA A 274 4.25 8.02 -18.92
CA ALA A 274 4.68 9.19 -19.67
C ALA A 274 5.64 10.04 -18.83
N LEU A 275 6.60 10.66 -19.51
CA LEU A 275 7.53 11.62 -18.92
C LEU A 275 7.30 12.97 -19.60
N GLN A 276 7.00 14.01 -18.83
CA GLN A 276 6.63 15.32 -19.36
C GLN A 276 7.12 16.46 -18.49
N TRP A 277 7.29 17.64 -19.10
CA TRP A 277 7.49 18.88 -18.35
C TRP A 277 6.15 19.35 -17.76
N GLN A 278 6.20 19.76 -16.51
CA GLN A 278 5.18 20.56 -15.85
C GLN A 278 5.61 22.04 -15.88
N HIS A 279 4.78 22.90 -15.26
CA HIS A 279 5.18 24.28 -14.99
C HIS A 279 6.44 24.32 -14.11
N ASP A 280 7.16 25.45 -14.17
CA ASP A 280 8.32 25.75 -13.30
C ASP A 280 9.52 24.80 -13.44
N ASP A 281 9.74 24.25 -14.65
CA ASP A 281 10.89 23.38 -14.96
C ASP A 281 10.96 22.10 -14.10
N HIS A 282 9.80 21.59 -13.69
CA HIS A 282 9.69 20.28 -13.06
C HIS A 282 9.37 19.19 -14.09
N VAL A 283 10.02 18.03 -13.95
CA VAL A 283 9.71 16.86 -14.79
C VAL A 283 8.78 15.95 -14.02
N GLN A 284 7.66 15.58 -14.63
CA GLN A 284 6.71 14.64 -14.06
C GLN A 284 6.78 13.30 -14.77
N LEU A 285 6.87 12.24 -13.98
CA LEU A 285 6.67 10.86 -14.43
C LEU A 285 5.28 10.40 -13.98
N SER A 286 4.49 9.89 -14.92
CA SER A 286 3.15 9.41 -14.66
C SER A 286 2.95 7.96 -15.08
N PHE A 287 2.10 7.22 -14.37
CA PHE A 287 1.68 5.85 -14.70
C PHE A 287 0.16 5.74 -14.68
N SER A 288 -0.43 5.08 -15.67
CA SER A 288 -1.84 4.71 -15.68
C SER A 288 -2.14 3.80 -14.48
N ALA A 289 -3.24 4.10 -13.78
CA ALA A 289 -3.77 3.26 -12.72
C ALA A 289 -4.79 2.23 -13.23
N GLU A 290 -5.09 2.23 -14.52
CA GLU A 290 -6.02 1.32 -15.21
C GLU A 290 -7.51 1.47 -14.84
N ASP A 291 -7.90 2.41 -13.98
CA ASP A 291 -9.30 2.83 -13.72
C ASP A 291 -9.71 4.15 -14.41
N GLY A 292 -8.88 4.64 -15.33
CA GLY A 292 -8.96 6.01 -15.84
C GLY A 292 -8.14 7.00 -15.01
N GLY A 293 -7.59 6.55 -13.88
CA GLY A 293 -6.70 7.33 -13.04
C GLY A 293 -5.23 7.29 -13.44
N VAL A 294 -4.45 8.11 -12.74
CA VAL A 294 -3.03 8.27 -12.95
C VAL A 294 -2.28 8.45 -11.63
N TYR A 295 -1.17 7.75 -11.48
CA TYR A 295 -0.15 8.03 -10.48
C TYR A 295 0.85 9.03 -11.05
N THR A 296 1.21 10.06 -10.28
CA THR A 296 2.19 11.06 -10.71
C THR A 296 3.26 11.26 -9.66
N PHE A 297 4.49 11.49 -10.14
CA PHE A 297 5.69 11.75 -9.36
C PHE A 297 6.41 12.96 -9.94
N GLU A 298 6.84 13.86 -9.09
CA GLU A 298 7.70 14.97 -9.45
C GLU A 298 9.17 14.55 -9.32
N LEU A 299 9.92 14.58 -10.41
CA LEU A 299 11.33 14.22 -10.46
C LEU A 299 12.18 15.49 -10.45
N THR A 300 13.02 15.63 -9.42
CA THR A 300 13.88 16.80 -9.21
C THR A 300 15.30 16.53 -9.70
N GLY A 301 15.65 17.08 -10.87
CA GLY A 301 17.00 17.03 -11.44
C GLY A 301 17.39 15.72 -12.12
N SER A 302 18.62 15.64 -12.63
CA SER A 302 19.19 14.42 -13.23
C SER A 302 19.88 13.56 -12.17
N GLY A 303 19.81 12.24 -12.30
CA GLY A 303 20.53 11.34 -11.38
C GLY A 303 20.02 9.91 -11.40
N THR A 304 20.45 9.13 -10.41
CA THR A 304 19.99 7.75 -10.21
C THR A 304 18.81 7.75 -9.24
N TYR A 305 17.68 7.25 -9.72
CA TYR A 305 16.47 7.00 -8.96
C TYR A 305 16.30 5.50 -8.79
N LYS A 306 15.40 5.09 -7.88
CA LYS A 306 14.97 3.70 -7.76
C LYS A 306 13.47 3.61 -7.92
N ILE A 307 12.98 2.56 -8.56
CA ILE A 307 11.55 2.29 -8.70
C ILE A 307 11.24 0.87 -8.27
N GLN A 308 10.12 0.69 -7.59
CA GLN A 308 9.49 -0.60 -7.37
C GLN A 308 8.02 -0.54 -7.76
N LEU A 309 7.44 -1.72 -7.99
CA LEU A 309 6.02 -1.88 -8.24
C LEU A 309 5.40 -2.76 -7.15
N ASN A 310 4.32 -2.27 -6.57
CA ASN A 310 3.51 -2.98 -5.61
C ASN A 310 2.32 -3.58 -6.34
N TYR A 311 2.14 -4.90 -6.25
CA TYR A 311 0.93 -5.56 -6.72
C TYR A 311 -0.02 -5.73 -5.53
N VAL A 312 -1.22 -5.16 -5.60
CA VAL A 312 -2.23 -5.22 -4.54
C VAL A 312 -3.55 -5.67 -5.13
N ASN A 313 -4.05 -6.84 -4.74
CA ASN A 313 -5.40 -7.27 -5.09
C ASN A 313 -6.14 -7.88 -3.90
N THR A 314 -7.38 -7.43 -3.70
CA THR A 314 -8.28 -7.94 -2.64
C THR A 314 -9.49 -8.69 -3.20
N ILE A 315 -9.65 -8.70 -4.52
CA ILE A 315 -10.83 -9.22 -5.20
C ILE A 315 -10.54 -10.66 -5.66
N LYS A 316 -11.21 -11.64 -5.04
CA LYS A 316 -11.12 -13.07 -5.41
C LYS A 316 -11.99 -13.44 -6.61
N ILE A 317 -13.11 -12.73 -6.74
CA ILE A 317 -14.16 -12.99 -7.73
C ILE A 317 -14.71 -11.64 -8.18
N VAL A 318 -14.89 -11.47 -9.49
CA VAL A 318 -15.49 -10.28 -10.09
C VAL A 318 -16.45 -10.66 -11.21
N ASN A 319 -17.51 -9.86 -11.40
CA ASN A 319 -18.30 -9.91 -12.61
C ASN A 319 -17.86 -8.75 -13.50
N VAL A 320 -17.41 -9.05 -14.71
CA VAL A 320 -17.06 -8.04 -15.73
C VAL A 320 -18.03 -8.13 -16.90
N TYR A 321 -18.37 -6.99 -17.47
CA TYR A 321 -19.19 -6.96 -18.67
C TYR A 321 -18.29 -7.20 -19.88
N ASN A 322 -18.52 -8.30 -20.61
CA ASN A 322 -17.86 -8.56 -21.88
C ASN A 322 -18.60 -7.78 -22.97
N GLN A 323 -17.99 -6.71 -23.47
CA GLN A 323 -18.61 -5.86 -24.50
C GLN A 323 -18.84 -6.60 -25.83
N GLU A 324 -17.94 -7.52 -26.22
CA GLU A 324 -18.04 -8.27 -27.48
C GLU A 324 -19.21 -9.27 -27.44
N ALA A 325 -19.32 -10.01 -26.34
CA ALA A 325 -20.39 -11.00 -26.14
C ALA A 325 -21.69 -10.39 -25.57
N LYS A 326 -21.64 -9.12 -25.14
CA LYS A 326 -22.74 -8.39 -24.49
C LYS A 326 -23.31 -9.10 -23.24
N GLU A 327 -22.47 -9.81 -22.50
CA GLU A 327 -22.86 -10.58 -21.32
C GLU A 327 -21.98 -10.30 -20.10
N TRP A 328 -22.51 -10.56 -18.91
CA TRP A 328 -21.72 -10.54 -17.68
C TRP A 328 -20.97 -11.85 -17.53
N LYS A 329 -19.64 -11.78 -17.45
CA LYS A 329 -18.76 -12.91 -17.21
C LYS A 329 -18.24 -12.86 -15.78
N LYS A 330 -18.41 -13.97 -15.06
CA LYS A 330 -17.81 -14.17 -13.74
C LYS A 330 -16.38 -14.65 -13.91
N ILE A 331 -15.43 -13.93 -13.34
CA ILE A 331 -14.02 -14.32 -13.27
C ILE A 331 -13.75 -14.73 -11.83
N GLU A 332 -13.30 -15.96 -11.64
CA GLU A 332 -13.00 -16.56 -10.34
C GLU A 332 -11.51 -16.90 -10.25
N ASN A 333 -11.08 -17.36 -9.07
CA ASN A 333 -9.70 -17.76 -8.82
C ASN A 333 -8.69 -16.66 -9.19
N ILE A 334 -9.03 -15.43 -8.82
CA ILE A 334 -8.14 -14.28 -8.96
C ILE A 334 -7.19 -14.28 -7.77
N TRP A 335 -5.90 -14.18 -8.04
CA TRP A 335 -4.89 -14.11 -7.00
C TRP A 335 -5.10 -12.89 -6.11
N THR A 336 -5.16 -13.10 -4.80
CA THR A 336 -5.30 -12.02 -3.81
C THR A 336 -4.08 -11.95 -2.91
N GLY A 337 -3.68 -10.73 -2.57
CA GLY A 337 -2.54 -10.44 -1.72
C GLY A 337 -1.94 -9.09 -2.05
N MET A 338 -0.93 -8.73 -1.28
CA MET A 338 -0.06 -7.59 -1.55
C MET A 338 1.38 -8.07 -1.65
N VAL A 339 2.08 -7.70 -2.72
CA VAL A 339 3.49 -7.99 -2.94
C VAL A 339 4.22 -6.71 -3.31
N THR A 340 5.26 -6.39 -2.54
CA THR A 340 6.19 -5.29 -2.83
C THR A 340 7.41 -5.89 -3.54
N THR A 341 7.65 -5.53 -4.79
CA THR A 341 8.85 -5.99 -5.51
C THR A 341 10.10 -5.22 -5.06
N PRO A 342 11.32 -5.75 -5.21
CA PRO A 342 12.51 -4.99 -4.85
C PRO A 342 12.71 -3.79 -5.77
N PHE A 343 13.29 -2.73 -5.21
CA PHE A 343 13.71 -1.56 -5.98
C PHE A 343 14.71 -1.91 -7.09
N VAL A 344 14.54 -1.26 -8.24
CA VAL A 344 15.44 -1.33 -9.40
C VAL A 344 15.90 0.08 -9.75
N ASP A 345 17.20 0.24 -9.96
CA ASP A 345 17.80 1.53 -10.29
C ASP A 345 17.49 1.94 -11.75
N PHE A 346 17.23 3.22 -11.96
CA PHE A 346 17.18 3.88 -13.27
C PHE A 346 17.83 5.26 -13.22
N LYS A 347 18.23 5.78 -14.37
CA LYS A 347 18.83 7.11 -14.50
C LYS A 347 17.91 8.06 -15.25
N LEU A 348 17.77 9.28 -14.75
CA LEU A 348 17.16 10.40 -15.47
C LEU A 348 18.28 11.31 -15.99
N MET A 349 18.28 11.58 -17.30
CA MET A 349 19.30 12.37 -18.00
C MET A 349 18.72 13.50 -18.83
#